data_AF-A0A0G9MPY8-F1
#
_entry.id   AF-A0A0G9MPY8-F1
#
_cell.length_a   1.000
_cell.length_b   1.000
_cell.length_c   1.000
_cell.angle_alpha   90.00
_cell.angle_beta   90.00
_cell.angle_gamma   90.00
#
_symmetry.space_group_name_H-M   'P 1'
#
loop_
_entity.id
_entity.type
_entity.pdbx_description
1 polymer ?
#
loop_
_entity_poly.entity_id
_entity_poly.type
_entity_poly.pdbx_seq_one_letter_code
_entity_poly.pdbx_strand_id
1 'polypeptide(L)'
;MIAIAVLAIAGLHFWQFRGAAIAAALEAEGIPTTAEIVELRDYSGFRSTGDTLIYRYQVDGTTFEGREKIEDGAADFWAGLSTAPIRYLPGDPATARLVGNSQSQNWALLILFDLTLAIALIVLWRRHKRGQP
;
A
#
# COMPACT_ATOMS: atom_id res chain seq x y z
N MET A 1 -18.07 20.22 -7.89
CA MET A 1 -17.16 19.88 -6.76
C MET A 1 -17.47 18.53 -6.12
N ILE A 2 -18.73 18.19 -5.81
CA ILE A 2 -19.08 16.92 -5.14
C ILE A 2 -18.67 15.66 -5.96
N ALA A 3 -18.91 15.65 -7.28
CA ALA A 3 -18.57 14.50 -8.13
C ALA A 3 -17.06 14.18 -8.18
N ILE A 4 -16.20 15.21 -8.16
CA ILE A 4 -14.74 15.04 -8.15
C ILE A 4 -14.29 14.41 -6.83
N ALA A 5 -14.86 14.85 -5.71
CA ALA A 5 -14.57 14.26 -4.39
C ALA A 5 -14.96 12.78 -4.35
N VAL A 6 -16.14 12.41 -4.86
CA VAL A 6 -16.60 11.01 -4.92
C VAL A 6 -15.68 10.13 -5.76
N LEU A 7 -15.24 10.61 -6.93
CA LEU A 7 -14.32 9.86 -7.80
C LEU A 7 -12.93 9.70 -7.15
N ALA A 8 -12.41 10.73 -6.49
CA ALA A 8 -11.15 10.66 -5.76
C ALA A 8 -11.22 9.63 -4.62
N ILE A 9 -12.34 9.57 -3.91
CA ILE A 9 -12.60 8.60 -2.83
C ILE A 9 -12.69 7.17 -3.38
N ALA A 10 -13.45 6.97 -4.45
CA ALA A 10 -13.57 5.66 -5.09
C ALA A 10 -12.20 5.15 -5.57
N GLY A 11 -11.38 6.03 -6.14
CA GLY A 11 -10.01 5.72 -6.55
C GLY A 11 -9.10 5.33 -5.37
N LEU A 12 -9.21 6.05 -4.25
CA LEU A 12 -8.44 5.75 -3.03
C LEU A 12 -8.80 4.38 -2.45
N HIS A 13 -10.10 4.10 -2.29
CA HIS A 13 -10.59 2.80 -1.82
C HIS A 13 -10.14 1.68 -2.76
N PHE A 14 -10.30 1.84 -4.07
CA PHE A 14 -9.87 0.85 -5.05
C PHE A 14 -8.37 0.51 -4.93
N TRP A 15 -7.52 1.52 -4.78
CA TRP A 15 -6.08 1.33 -4.63
C TRP A 15 -5.72 0.52 -3.38
N GLN A 16 -6.40 0.79 -2.26
CA GLN A 16 -6.17 0.08 -1.00
C GLN A 16 -6.72 -1.35 -1.00
N PHE A 17 -7.93 -1.55 -1.53
CA PHE A 17 -8.50 -2.89 -1.72
C PHE A 17 -7.59 -3.77 -2.57
N ARG A 18 -7.03 -3.21 -3.65
CA ARG A 18 -6.07 -3.92 -4.50
C ARG A 18 -4.82 -4.31 -3.71
N GLY A 19 -4.27 -3.40 -2.90
CA GLY A 19 -3.11 -3.70 -2.05
C GLY A 19 -3.38 -4.81 -1.03
N ALA A 20 -4.56 -4.80 -0.38
CA ALA A 20 -4.97 -5.83 0.56
C ALA A 20 -5.19 -7.19 -0.12
N ALA A 21 -5.85 -7.19 -1.28
CA ALA A 21 -6.08 -8.40 -2.06
C ALA A 21 -4.76 -9.05 -2.53
N ILE A 22 -3.78 -8.24 -2.97
CA ILE A 22 -2.44 -8.72 -3.33
C ILE A 22 -1.74 -9.32 -2.11
N ALA A 23 -1.78 -8.65 -0.95
CA ALA A 23 -1.19 -9.18 0.27
C ALA A 23 -1.82 -10.52 0.68
N ALA A 24 -3.15 -10.62 0.62
CA ALA A 24 -3.87 -11.86 0.92
C ALA A 24 -3.54 -12.98 -0.08
N ALA A 25 -3.45 -12.66 -1.38
CA ALA A 25 -3.06 -13.62 -2.41
C ALA A 25 -1.63 -14.12 -2.22
N LEU A 26 -0.69 -13.22 -1.88
CA LEU A 26 0.70 -13.58 -1.58
C LEU A 26 0.82 -14.42 -0.30
N GLU A 27 -0.06 -14.21 0.69
CA GLU A 27 -0.06 -15.04 1.89
C GLU A 27 -0.62 -16.44 1.61
N ALA A 28 -1.67 -16.53 0.80
CA ALA A 28 -2.34 -17.80 0.50
C ALA A 28 -1.61 -18.66 -0.55
N GLU A 29 -1.07 -18.03 -1.60
CA GLU A 29 -0.57 -18.69 -2.80
C GLU A 29 0.86 -18.29 -3.17
N GLY A 30 1.45 -17.32 -2.46
CA GLY A 30 2.76 -16.77 -2.79
C GLY A 30 3.89 -17.78 -2.59
N ILE A 31 4.77 -17.89 -3.58
CA ILE A 31 5.95 -18.73 -3.51
C ILE A 31 7.07 -17.95 -2.81
N PRO A 32 7.63 -18.46 -1.71
CA PRO A 32 8.75 -17.81 -1.03
C PRO A 32 10.02 -17.90 -1.88
N THR A 33 10.77 -16.80 -1.93
CA THR A 33 12.11 -16.76 -2.53
C THR A 33 12.97 -15.69 -1.86
N THR A 34 14.22 -15.60 -2.28
CA THR A 34 15.18 -14.61 -1.79
C THR A 34 15.52 -13.65 -2.92
N ALA A 35 15.38 -12.36 -2.65
CA ALA A 35 15.77 -11.31 -3.57
C ALA A 35 17.10 -10.68 -3.12
N GLU A 36 17.91 -10.27 -4.08
CA GLU A 36 19.08 -9.42 -3.87
C GLU A 36 18.63 -7.98 -3.63
N ILE A 37 19.17 -7.32 -2.61
CA ILE A 37 18.92 -5.91 -2.37
C ILE A 37 19.81 -5.09 -3.31
N VAL A 38 19.20 -4.26 -4.15
CA VAL A 38 19.89 -3.47 -5.17
C VAL A 38 20.16 -2.05 -4.68
N GLU A 39 19.17 -1.44 -4.04
CA GLU A 39 19.23 -0.05 -3.59
C GLU A 39 18.37 0.14 -2.35
N LEU A 40 18.85 0.96 -1.42
CA LEU A 40 18.10 1.46 -0.29
C LEU A 40 18.03 2.98 -0.41
N ARG A 41 16.81 3.50 -0.36
CA ARG A 41 16.54 4.94 -0.36
C ARG A 41 15.96 5.32 0.98
N ASP A 42 16.79 5.94 1.79
CA ASP A 42 16.37 6.67 2.98
C ASP A 42 15.63 7.93 2.54
N TYR A 43 14.42 8.12 3.04
CA TYR A 43 13.64 9.33 2.83
C TYR A 43 13.51 10.15 4.12
N SER A 44 14.61 10.50 4.77
CA SER A 44 14.58 11.29 6.00
C SER A 44 13.98 12.70 5.83
N GLY A 45 13.11 13.09 6.78
CA GLY A 45 12.59 14.47 6.90
C GLY A 45 11.13 14.58 7.39
N PHE A 46 10.66 15.81 7.63
CA PHE A 46 9.31 16.09 8.19
C PHE A 46 8.13 15.65 7.28
N ARG A 47 8.42 15.26 6.03
CA ARG A 47 7.45 14.68 5.08
C ARG A 47 7.89 13.29 4.59
N SER A 48 8.82 12.63 5.29
CA SER A 48 9.12 11.23 5.05
C SER A 48 7.81 10.46 5.06
N THR A 49 7.63 9.59 4.08
CA THR A 49 6.53 8.65 4.17
C THR A 49 7.03 7.25 4.56
N GLY A 50 8.35 7.06 4.70
CA GLY A 50 9.05 5.79 4.94
C GLY A 50 10.13 5.52 3.88
N ASP A 51 11.10 4.69 4.23
CA ASP A 51 12.22 4.32 3.36
C ASP A 51 11.75 3.37 2.23
N THR A 52 12.54 3.27 1.16
CA THR A 52 12.25 2.38 0.03
C THR A 52 13.39 1.40 -0.21
N LEU A 53 13.03 0.13 -0.28
CA LEU A 53 13.92 -0.98 -0.63
C LEU A 53 13.64 -1.41 -2.07
N ILE A 54 14.68 -1.41 -2.89
CA ILE A 54 14.65 -1.90 -4.28
C ILE A 54 15.40 -3.23 -4.30
N TYR A 55 14.76 -4.26 -4.82
CA TYR A 55 15.29 -5.62 -4.82
C TYR A 55 15.09 -6.30 -6.17
N ARG A 56 15.89 -7.34 -6.42
CA ARG A 56 15.87 -8.11 -7.66
C ARG A 56 15.83 -9.60 -7.37
N TYR A 57 15.08 -10.34 -8.16
CA TYR A 57 14.98 -11.80 -8.03
C TYR A 57 14.80 -12.43 -9.41
N GLN A 58 14.98 -13.74 -9.49
CA GLN A 58 14.80 -14.50 -10.72
C GLN A 58 13.73 -15.58 -10.56
N VAL A 59 12.91 -15.72 -11.59
CA VAL A 59 11.92 -16.79 -11.74
C VAL A 59 12.04 -17.30 -13.17
N ASP A 60 12.29 -18.61 -13.33
CA ASP A 60 12.43 -19.28 -14.63
C ASP A 60 13.40 -18.58 -15.60
N GLY A 61 14.54 -18.09 -15.08
CA GLY A 61 15.57 -17.37 -15.85
C GLY A 61 15.21 -15.92 -16.21
N THR A 62 14.01 -15.46 -15.86
CA THR A 62 13.60 -14.06 -16.03
C THR A 62 13.89 -13.27 -14.76
N THR A 63 14.49 -12.10 -14.93
CA THR A 63 14.82 -11.20 -13.82
C THR A 63 13.71 -10.18 -13.59
N PHE A 64 13.29 -10.05 -12.34
CA PHE A 64 12.27 -9.10 -11.91
C PHE A 64 12.86 -8.11 -10.90
N GLU A 65 12.38 -6.86 -10.93
CA GLU A 65 12.70 -5.83 -9.96
C GLU A 65 11.44 -5.49 -9.16
N GLY A 66 11.55 -5.55 -7.84
CA GLY A 66 10.52 -5.11 -6.91
C GLY A 66 10.94 -3.83 -6.21
N ARG A 67 9.94 -3.03 -5.84
CA ARG A 67 10.13 -1.82 -5.04
C ARG A 67 9.13 -1.85 -3.92
N GLU A 68 9.62 -1.78 -2.70
CA GLU A 68 8.77 -1.84 -1.54
C GLU A 68 9.14 -0.78 -0.51
N LYS A 69 8.11 -0.20 0.04
CA LYS A 69 8.24 0.79 1.07
C LYS A 69 8.28 0.09 2.42
N ILE A 70 9.31 0.37 3.17
CA ILE A 70 9.60 -0.19 4.49
C ILE A 70 9.34 0.87 5.55
N GLU A 71 9.45 0.48 6.83
CA GLU A 71 9.29 1.39 7.95
C GLU A 71 10.35 2.52 7.92
N ASP A 72 9.99 3.68 8.45
CA ASP A 72 10.90 4.83 8.56
C ASP A 72 12.08 4.46 9.48
N GLY A 73 13.31 4.68 9.00
CA GLY A 73 14.53 4.29 9.72
C GLY A 73 14.87 2.80 9.60
N ALA A 74 14.09 2.01 8.86
CA ALA A 74 14.45 0.61 8.59
C ALA A 74 15.60 0.50 7.56
N ALA A 75 15.91 1.55 6.80
CA ALA A 75 17.04 1.53 5.87
C ALA A 75 18.37 1.11 6.54
N ASP A 76 18.63 1.56 7.78
CA ASP A 76 19.85 1.19 8.52
C ASP A 76 19.91 -0.31 8.84
N PHE A 77 18.77 -0.92 9.18
CA PHE A 77 18.68 -2.37 9.38
C PHE A 77 18.99 -3.13 8.09
N TRP A 78 18.42 -2.69 6.97
CA TRP A 78 18.59 -3.35 5.68
C TRP A 78 19.96 -3.08 5.05
N ALA A 79 20.64 -1.99 5.39
CA ALA A 79 21.96 -1.64 4.83
C ALA A 79 23.04 -2.68 5.14
N GLY A 80 22.87 -3.45 6.23
CA GLY A 80 23.76 -4.56 6.57
C GLY A 80 23.44 -5.88 5.85
N LEU A 81 22.36 -5.93 5.07
CA LEU A 81 21.87 -7.14 4.42
C LEU A 81 22.08 -7.06 2.90
N SER A 82 22.47 -8.17 2.29
CA SER A 82 22.57 -8.30 0.83
C SER A 82 21.31 -8.88 0.19
N THR A 83 20.42 -9.45 1.00
CA THR A 83 19.24 -10.16 0.52
C THR A 83 18.02 -9.90 1.39
N ALA A 84 16.83 -10.04 0.80
CA ALA A 84 15.56 -9.91 1.48
C ALA A 84 14.64 -11.09 1.16
N PRO A 85 13.95 -11.68 2.16
CA PRO A 85 12.93 -12.68 1.92
C PRO A 85 11.70 -12.03 1.28
N ILE A 86 11.25 -12.57 0.16
CA ILE A 86 10.06 -12.12 -0.54
C ILE A 86 9.12 -13.30 -0.84
N ARG A 87 7.88 -12.98 -1.20
CA ARG A 87 6.96 -13.90 -1.89
C ARG A 87 6.54 -13.29 -3.21
N TYR A 88 6.40 -14.10 -4.25
CA TYR A 88 5.84 -13.69 -5.53
C TYR A 88 4.62 -14.54 -5.88
N LEU A 89 3.72 -14.01 -6.71
CA LEU A 89 2.58 -14.78 -7.20
C LEU A 89 3.00 -15.67 -8.38
N PRO A 90 2.73 -16.99 -8.36
CA PRO A 90 3.14 -17.88 -9.46
C PRO A 90 2.48 -17.53 -10.79
N GLY A 91 1.24 -17.04 -10.77
CA GLY A 91 0.52 -16.59 -11.97
C GLY A 91 0.92 -15.20 -12.48
N ASP A 92 1.62 -14.42 -11.67
CA ASP A 92 2.16 -13.11 -12.02
C ASP A 92 3.44 -12.84 -11.23
N PRO A 93 4.60 -13.38 -11.69
CA PRO A 93 5.85 -13.26 -10.97
C PRO A 93 6.35 -11.83 -10.79
N ALA A 94 5.83 -10.85 -11.54
CA ALA A 94 6.13 -9.43 -11.34
C ALA A 94 5.47 -8.84 -10.08
N THR A 95 4.44 -9.49 -9.56
CA THR A 95 3.82 -9.15 -8.28
C THR A 95 4.52 -9.90 -7.16
N ALA A 96 5.41 -9.20 -6.46
CA ALA A 96 6.11 -9.71 -5.27
C ALA A 96 6.08 -8.72 -4.11
N ARG A 97 6.22 -9.23 -2.89
CA ARG A 97 6.40 -8.43 -1.66
C ARG A 97 7.36 -9.06 -0.66
N LEU A 98 7.99 -8.23 0.16
CA LEU A 98 8.75 -8.58 1.34
C LEU A 98 7.89 -9.39 2.31
N VAL A 99 8.47 -10.48 2.83
CA VAL A 99 7.83 -11.28 3.87
C VAL A 99 7.72 -10.46 5.15
N GLY A 100 6.53 -10.43 5.74
CA GLY A 100 6.29 -9.72 6.99
C GLY A 100 6.15 -8.21 6.86
N ASN A 101 6.28 -7.64 5.66
CA ASN A 101 5.95 -6.23 5.45
C ASN A 101 4.43 -6.04 5.35
N SER A 102 3.77 -6.02 6.50
CA SER A 102 2.41 -5.52 6.61
C SER A 102 2.48 -4.00 6.60
N GLN A 103 2.78 -3.39 5.44
CA GLN A 103 2.70 -1.94 5.30
C GLN A 103 1.36 -1.50 5.91
N SER A 104 1.44 -0.76 7.03
CA SER A 104 0.29 -0.48 7.88
C SER A 104 -0.72 0.31 7.06
N GLN A 105 -1.73 -0.40 6.57
CA GLN A 105 -2.88 0.24 5.97
C GLN A 105 -3.52 1.05 7.10
N ASN A 106 -3.51 2.37 7.01
CA ASN A 106 -4.14 3.24 8.00
C ASN A 106 -5.67 3.19 7.84
N TRP A 107 -6.28 2.04 8.11
CA TRP A 107 -7.74 1.81 8.07
C TRP A 107 -8.48 2.85 8.91
N ALA A 108 -7.88 3.31 10.01
CA ALA A 108 -8.43 4.33 10.90
C ALA A 108 -8.75 5.66 10.17
N LEU A 109 -7.86 6.12 9.28
CA LEU A 109 -8.08 7.40 8.58
C LEU A 109 -9.23 7.30 7.57
N LEU A 110 -9.42 6.16 6.93
CA LEU A 110 -10.54 5.92 6.02
C LEU A 110 -11.86 5.85 6.78
N ILE A 111 -11.90 5.09 7.87
CA ILE A 111 -13.09 4.99 8.72
C ILE A 111 -13.49 6.38 9.22
N LEU A 112 -12.52 7.17 9.70
CA LEU A 112 -12.77 8.54 10.14
C LEU A 112 -13.28 9.42 8.98
N PHE A 113 -12.71 9.29 7.79
CA PHE A 113 -13.14 10.07 6.63
C PHE A 113 -14.55 9.69 6.16
N ASP A 114 -14.86 8.40 6.04
CA ASP A 114 -16.18 7.88 5.65
C ASP A 114 -17.26 8.31 6.67
N LEU A 115 -16.94 8.26 7.97
CA LEU A 115 -17.82 8.79 9.02
C LEU A 115 -18.07 10.29 8.85
N THR A 116 -17.02 11.07 8.57
CA THR A 116 -17.13 12.52 8.38
C THR A 116 -18.00 12.85 7.16
N LEU A 117 -17.85 12.10 6.06
CA LEU A 117 -18.65 12.24 4.85
C LEU A 117 -20.13 11.89 5.11
N ALA A 118 -20.39 10.78 5.82
CA ALA A 118 -21.75 10.38 6.20
C ALA A 118 -22.45 11.46 7.03
N ILE A 119 -21.74 12.05 8.01
CA ILE A 119 -22.26 13.16 8.82
C ILE A 119 -22.58 14.37 7.94
N ALA A 120 -21.68 14.76 7.03
CA ALA A 120 -21.89 15.89 6.13
C ALA A 120 -23.12 15.69 5.23
N LEU A 121 -23.31 14.49 4.68
CA LEU A 121 -24.48 14.13 3.87
C LEU A 121 -25.78 14.19 4.69
N ILE A 122 -25.77 13.70 5.93
CA ILE A 122 -26.92 13.79 6.84
C ILE A 122 -27.28 15.26 7.13
N VAL A 123 -26.28 16.12 7.38
CA VAL A 123 -26.50 17.55 7.63
C VAL A 123 -27.09 18.25 6.41
N LEU A 124 -26.55 17.98 5.22
CA LEU A 124 -27.06 18.54 3.95
C LEU A 124 -28.50 18.09 3.68
N TRP A 125 -28.79 16.80 3.85
CA TRP A 125 -30.13 16.25 3.69
C TRP A 125 -31.13 16.88 4.67
N ARG A 126 -30.75 17.04 5.94
CA ARG A 126 -31.58 17.71 6.95
C ARG A 126 -31.84 19.18 6.60
N ARG A 127 -30.83 19.90 6.10
CA ARG A 127 -30.99 21.30 5.66
C ARG A 127 -31.93 21.40 4.47
N HIS A 128 -31.80 20.51 3.48
CA HIS A 128 -32.69 20.50 2.32
C HIS A 128 -34.14 20.24 2.72
N LYS A 129 -34.40 19.25 3.59
CA LYS A 129 -35.75 18.97 4.12
C LYS A 129 -36.36 20.13 4.90
N ARG A 130 -35.57 20.93 5.61
CA ARG A 130 -36.05 22.08 6.38
C ARG A 130 -36.28 23.34 5.54
N GLY A 131 -35.76 23.38 4.31
CA GLY A 131 -35.87 24.51 3.38
C GLY A 131 -36.90 24.31 2.27
N GLN A 132 -37.61 23.17 2.25
CA GLN A 132 -38.80 23.00 1.41
C GLN A 132 -40.03 23.50 2.21
N PRO A 133 -40.81 24.47 1.67
CA PRO A 133 -42.02 24.97 2.31
C PRO A 133 -43.12 23.91 2.42
#